data_AF-A0A3B9GPP7-F1
#
_entry.id   AF-A0A3B9GPP7-F1
#
_cell.length_a   1.000
_cell.length_b   1.000
_cell.length_c   1.000
_cell.angle_alpha   90.00
_cell.angle_beta   90.00
_cell.angle_gamma   90.00
#
_symmetry.space_group_name_H-M   'P 1'
#
loop_
_entity.id
_entity.type
_entity.pdbx_description
1 polymer ?
#
loop_
_entity_poly.entity_id
_entity_poly.type
_entity_poly.pdbx_seq_one_letter_code
_entity_poly.pdbx_strand_id
1 'polypeptide(L)' 'MTAKEIRESFLKFFESQQHLIVPSAPMVVKDDPTLMFTNAGMN' A
#
# COMPACT_ATOMS: atom_id res chain seq x y z
N MET A 1 -3.92 21.33 0.10
CA MET A 1 -4.12 19.92 0.48
C MET A 1 -3.00 19.48 1.40
N THR A 2 -3.30 18.78 2.49
CA THR A 2 -2.31 18.16 3.37
C THR A 2 -1.83 16.82 2.80
N ALA A 3 -0.67 16.31 3.26
CA ALA A 3 -0.18 14.99 2.85
C ALA A 3 -1.18 13.87 3.16
N LYS A 4 -1.94 14.01 4.27
CA LYS A 4 -3.01 13.08 4.64
C LYS A 4 -4.16 13.14 3.63
N GLU A 5 -4.61 14.34 3.24
CA GLU A 5 -5.66 14.52 2.24
C GLU A 5 -5.27 13.96 0.86
N ILE A 6 -4.01 14.10 0.45
CA ILE A 6 -3.52 13.54 -0.82
C ILE A 6 -3.58 12.01 -0.80
N ARG A 7 -3.13 11.37 0.29
CA ARG A 7 -3.19 9.91 0.44
C ARG A 7 -4.63 9.40 0.36
N GLU A 8 -5.54 10.06 1.07
CA GLU A 8 -6.97 9.69 1.05
C GLU A 8 -7.58 9.89 -0.33
N SER A 9 -7.23 10.96 -1.04
CA SER A 9 -7.72 11.23 -2.39
C SER A 9 -7.27 10.18 -3.40
N PHE A 10 -6.01 9.72 -3.32
CA PHE A 10 -5.48 8.65 -4.15
C PHE A 10 -6.24 7.33 -3.94
N LEU A 11 -6.45 6.93 -2.69
CA LEU A 11 -7.17 5.69 -2.37
C LEU A 11 -8.63 5.74 -2.84
N LYS A 12 -9.33 6.87 -2.60
CA LYS A 12 -10.73 7.06 -3.02
C LYS A 12 -10.90 7.04 -4.54
N PHE A 13 -9.93 7.58 -5.29
CA PHE A 13 -9.97 7.51 -6.76
C PHE A 13 -9.98 6.06 -7.23
N PHE A 14 -9.06 5.22 -6.74
CA PHE A 14 -8.99 3.81 -7.14
C PHE A 14 -10.18 2.99 -6.63
N GLU A 15 -10.68 3.28 -5.43
CA GLU A 15 -11.94 2.70 -4.93
C GLU A 15 -13.11 2.99 -5.87
N SER A 16 -13.23 4.22 -6.39
CA SER A 16 -14.27 4.57 -7.37
C SER A 16 -14.15 3.81 -8.69
N GLN A 17 -12.93 3.34 -9.01
CA GLN A 17 -12.63 2.47 -10.15
C GLN A 17 -12.72 0.98 -9.76
N GLN A 18 -13.43 0.65 -8.67
CA GLN A 18 -13.65 -0.71 -8.18
C GLN A 18 -12.39 -1.45 -7.70
N HIS A 19 -11.33 -0.74 -7.33
CA HIS A 19 -10.15 -1.37 -6.70
C HIS A 19 -10.38 -1.53 -5.20
N LEU A 20 -10.01 -2.70 -4.66
CA LEU A 20 -10.06 -2.95 -3.23
C LEU A 20 -8.92 -2.21 -2.51
N ILE A 21 -9.24 -1.46 -1.45
CA ILE A 21 -8.24 -0.88 -0.57
C ILE A 21 -7.72 -1.99 0.37
N VAL A 22 -6.47 -2.39 0.17
CA VAL A 22 -5.78 -3.35 1.02
C VAL A 22 -4.80 -2.60 1.94
N PRO A 23 -4.75 -2.91 3.26
CA PRO A 23 -3.76 -2.32 4.16
C PRO A 23 -2.32 -2.59 3.73
N SER A 24 -1.40 -1.69 4.09
CA SER A 24 0.03 -1.90 3.84
C SER A 24 0.53 -3.20 4.46
N ALA A 25 1.34 -3.94 3.70
CA ALA A 25 2.08 -5.08 4.22
C ALA A 25 3.02 -4.66 5.36
N PRO A 26 3.38 -5.59 6.27
CA PRO A 26 4.38 -5.35 7.31
C PRO A 26 5.75 -5.01 6.71
N MET A 27 6.62 -4.35 7.49
CA MET A 27 7.98 -4.03 7.02
C MET A 27 8.86 -5.26 6.79
N VAL A 28 8.64 -6.33 7.56
CA VAL A 28 9.39 -7.59 7.45
C VAL A 28 8.46 -8.65 6.86
N VAL A 29 8.87 -9.21 5.72
CA VAL A 29 8.16 -10.32 5.07
C VAL A 29 8.60 -11.62 5.73
N LYS A 30 7.65 -12.42 6.22
CA LYS A 30 7.95 -13.65 6.97
C LYS A 30 8.27 -14.84 6.07
N ASP A 31 7.75 -14.82 4.84
CA ASP A 31 7.70 -16.00 3.97
C ASP A 31 8.68 -15.91 2.78
N ASP A 32 9.44 -14.81 2.66
CA ASP A 32 10.49 -14.65 1.66
C ASP A 32 11.87 -14.49 2.35
N PRO A 33 12.71 -15.55 2.36
CA PRO A 33 14.03 -15.50 2.98
C PRO A 33 15.06 -14.69 2.18
N THR A 34 14.73 -14.28 0.95
CA THR A 34 15.62 -13.50 0.08
C THR A 34 15.41 -11.99 0.21
N LEU A 35 14.24 -11.58 0.71
CA LEU A 35 13.88 -10.18 0.87
C LEU A 35 14.01 -9.74 2.34
N MET A 36 14.91 -8.79 2.58
CA MET A 36 15.15 -8.28 3.95
C MET A 36 14.00 -7.40 4.46
N PHE A 37 13.45 -6.51 3.63
CA PHE A 37 12.35 -5.61 3.97
C PHE A 37 11.42 -5.38 2.77
N THR A 38 10.14 -5.10 3.04
CA THR A 38 9.16 -4.67 2.04
C THR A 38 9.64 -3.38 1.37
N ASN A 39 10.04 -3.48 0.10
CA ASN A 39 10.60 -2.37 -0.67
C ASN A 39 9.58 -1.69 -1.61
N ALA A 40 8.43 -2.33 -1.84
CA ALA A 40 7.40 -1.93 -2.76
C ALA A 40 6.04 -2.51 -2.34
N GLY A 41 4.95 -1.89 -2.79
CA GLY A 41 3.59 -2.37 -2.54
C GLY A 41 3.16 -3.57 -3.38
N MET A 42 4.04 -4.09 -4.24
CA MET A 42 3.79 -5.27 -5.09
C MET A 42 4.43 -6.57 -4.56
N ASN A 43 5.23 -6.50 -3.49
CA ASN A 43 5.76 -7.69 -2.80
C ASN A 43 4.64 -8.42 -2.08
#